data_AF-A0A516HES4-F1
#
_entry.id   AF-A0A516HES4-F1
#
_cell.length_a   1.000
_cell.length_b   1.000
_cell.length_c   1.000
_cell.angle_alpha   90.00
_cell.angle_beta   90.00
_cell.angle_gamma   90.00
#
_symmetry.space_group_name_H-M   'P 1'
#
loop_
_entity.id
_entity.type
_entity.pdbx_description
1 polymer ?
#
loop_
_entity_poly.entity_id
_entity_poly.type
_entity_poly.pdbx_seq_one_letter_code
_entity_poly.pdbx_strand_id
1 'polypeptide(L)'
;MDPVEEQIDHKLPLTERRLAELKSDLDNNQIDNARHIESYAKKLLKNDSQHQQLIELLRLNASAQGQIYQVLVQRLQTVTDRSHLFPSQEVRYQELLDIYQAADPKFFSDALSDPLNVLADLSAGELDRINADSKPQTLAENQAQDFGYAALLIGHPGFGSWQQAGKNQYQWQWFEHSKMLAKSITPASISYRDWAKNRDYSFYADIGRALMTSVFIRAEQQQAELLLGEDGAFAEQRRGDNDLSAVSLVLKGTYHRE
;
A
#
# COMPACT_ATOMS: atom_id res chain seq x y z
N MET A 1 23.62 -18.16 22.71
CA MET A 1 22.72 -17.16 22.11
C MET A 1 22.27 -17.75 20.78
N ASP A 2 20.98 -17.73 20.49
CA ASP A 2 20.47 -18.18 19.20
C ASP A 2 21.01 -17.22 18.11
N PRO A 3 21.66 -17.70 17.03
CA PRO A 3 22.17 -16.84 15.97
C PRO A 3 21.12 -15.88 15.38
N VAL A 4 19.84 -16.24 15.37
CA VAL A 4 18.77 -15.38 14.86
C VAL A 4 18.39 -14.28 15.87
N GLU A 5 18.48 -14.58 17.17
CA GLU A 5 18.25 -13.59 18.23
C GLU A 5 19.29 -12.48 18.17
N GLU A 6 20.57 -12.80 17.95
CA GLU A 6 21.63 -11.80 17.75
C GLU A 6 21.39 -10.93 16.50
N GLN A 7 20.88 -11.51 15.42
CA GLN A 7 20.50 -10.76 14.21
C GLN A 7 19.35 -9.79 14.48
N ILE A 8 18.35 -10.21 15.25
CA ILE A 8 17.25 -9.35 15.68
C ILE A 8 17.77 -8.20 16.54
N ASP A 9 18.60 -8.50 17.55
CA ASP A 9 19.16 -7.49 18.45
C ASP A 9 20.00 -6.45 17.71
N HIS A 10 20.71 -6.87 16.65
CA HIS A 10 21.45 -5.95 15.79
C HIS A 10 20.52 -5.14 14.86
N LYS A 11 19.51 -5.79 14.27
CA LYS A 11 18.66 -5.17 13.24
C LYS A 11 17.62 -4.22 13.82
N LEU A 12 17.06 -4.54 14.97
CA LEU A 12 16.01 -3.75 15.63
C LEU A 12 16.39 -2.26 15.76
N PRO A 13 17.52 -1.87 16.39
CA PRO A 13 17.88 -0.45 16.53
C PRO A 13 18.15 0.24 15.19
N LEU A 14 18.56 -0.50 14.15
CA LEU A 14 18.72 0.04 12.80
C LEU A 14 17.36 0.33 12.16
N THR A 15 16.39 -0.55 12.35
CA THR A 15 15.01 -0.37 11.87
C THR A 15 14.30 0.77 12.60
N GLU A 16 14.46 0.89 13.91
CA GLU A 16 13.97 2.03 14.70
C GLU A 16 14.53 3.36 14.18
N ARG A 17 15.85 3.43 13.98
CA ARG A 17 16.50 4.63 13.44
C ARG A 17 15.99 4.96 12.05
N ARG A 18 15.88 3.97 11.16
CA ARG A 18 15.39 4.16 9.78
C ARG A 18 13.96 4.71 9.75
N LEU A 19 13.08 4.22 10.62
CA LEU A 19 11.72 4.75 10.74
C LEU A 19 11.66 6.16 11.33
N ALA A 20 12.57 6.50 12.25
CA ALA A 20 12.70 7.85 12.78
C ALA A 20 13.24 8.83 11.72
N GLU A 21 14.20 8.40 10.90
CA GLU A 21 14.70 9.15 9.74
C GLU A 21 13.59 9.40 8.73
N LEU A 22 12.85 8.35 8.31
CA LEU A 22 11.71 8.49 7.41
C LEU A 22 10.65 9.46 7.97
N LYS A 23 10.39 9.41 9.28
CA LYS A 23 9.49 10.37 9.94
C LYS A 23 9.96 11.81 9.74
N SER A 24 11.25 12.05 10.00
CA SER A 24 11.87 13.35 9.82
C SER A 24 11.80 13.80 8.36
N ASP A 25 12.06 12.90 7.42
CA ASP A 25 11.98 13.20 5.99
C ASP A 25 10.56 13.56 5.55
N LEU A 26 9.53 12.89 6.09
CA LEU A 26 8.13 13.24 5.84
C LEU A 26 7.79 14.62 6.43
N ASP A 27 8.12 14.86 7.70
CA ASP A 27 7.80 16.11 8.40
C ASP A 27 8.54 17.32 7.79
N ASN A 28 9.74 17.10 7.25
CA ASN A 28 10.54 18.12 6.57
C ASN A 28 10.27 18.20 5.06
N ASN A 29 9.26 17.50 4.54
CA ASN A 29 8.88 17.53 3.12
C ASN A 29 10.00 17.06 2.17
N GLN A 30 10.83 16.10 2.61
CA GLN A 30 11.97 15.55 1.87
C GLN A 30 11.61 14.33 1.02
N ILE A 31 10.44 13.71 1.23
CA ILE A 31 9.92 12.63 0.38
C ILE A 31 9.20 13.21 -0.84
N ASP A 32 9.66 12.86 -2.04
CA ASP A 32 9.20 13.46 -3.31
C ASP A 32 7.69 13.34 -3.51
N ASN A 33 7.14 12.11 -3.46
CA ASN A 33 5.70 11.89 -3.66
C ASN A 33 4.85 12.44 -2.52
N ALA A 34 5.40 12.61 -1.30
CA ALA A 34 4.71 13.33 -0.23
C ALA A 34 4.52 14.82 -0.60
N ARG A 35 5.53 15.46 -1.21
CA ARG A 35 5.40 16.84 -1.71
C ARG A 35 4.33 16.95 -2.79
N HIS A 36 4.28 15.97 -3.70
CA HIS A 36 3.26 15.92 -4.74
C HIS A 36 1.85 15.75 -4.17
N ILE A 37 1.67 14.86 -3.17
CA ILE A 37 0.39 14.70 -2.45
C ILE A 37 -0.06 16.04 -1.86
N GLU A 38 0.82 16.75 -1.15
CA GLU A 38 0.52 18.07 -0.59
C GLU A 38 0.11 19.09 -1.66
N SER A 39 0.83 19.13 -2.78
CA SER A 39 0.54 20.03 -3.90
C SER A 39 -0.81 19.71 -4.55
N TYR A 40 -1.07 18.44 -4.83
CA TYR A 40 -2.28 17.96 -5.49
C TYR A 40 -3.50 18.20 -4.60
N ALA A 41 -3.41 17.85 -3.32
CA ALA A 41 -4.47 18.08 -2.35
C ALA A 41 -4.79 19.58 -2.23
N LYS A 42 -3.78 20.46 -2.14
CA LYS A 42 -3.99 21.93 -2.09
C LYS A 42 -4.67 22.47 -3.34
N LYS A 43 -4.39 21.92 -4.53
CA LYS A 43 -5.06 22.32 -5.77
C LYS A 43 -6.53 21.87 -5.74
N LEU A 44 -6.79 20.62 -5.39
CA LEU A 44 -8.13 20.04 -5.37
C LEU A 44 -9.03 20.69 -4.31
N LEU A 45 -8.53 20.95 -3.10
CA LEU A 45 -9.32 21.57 -2.02
C LEU A 45 -9.85 22.97 -2.36
N LYS A 46 -9.24 23.67 -3.33
CA LYS A 46 -9.73 24.97 -3.81
C LYS A 46 -10.96 24.85 -4.70
N ASN A 47 -11.10 23.73 -5.41
CA ASN A 47 -12.05 23.58 -6.52
C ASN A 47 -13.07 22.47 -6.30
N ASP A 48 -12.81 21.54 -5.37
CA ASP A 48 -13.63 20.36 -5.11
C ASP A 48 -14.09 20.33 -3.64
N SER A 49 -15.17 21.06 -3.36
CA SER A 49 -15.79 21.06 -2.04
C SER A 49 -16.47 19.73 -1.70
N GLN A 50 -16.81 18.90 -2.70
CA GLN A 50 -17.55 17.66 -2.50
C GLN A 50 -16.66 16.56 -1.93
N HIS A 51 -15.37 16.52 -2.30
CA HIS A 51 -14.44 15.48 -1.87
C HIS A 51 -13.45 15.93 -0.78
N GLN A 52 -13.68 17.06 -0.10
CA GLN A 52 -12.75 17.62 0.90
C GLN A 52 -12.25 16.61 1.93
N GLN A 53 -13.16 15.84 2.54
CA GLN A 53 -12.79 14.85 3.56
C GLN A 53 -11.88 13.75 3.02
N LEU A 54 -12.13 13.33 1.78
CA LEU A 54 -11.32 12.33 1.11
C LEU A 54 -9.96 12.89 0.73
N ILE A 55 -9.92 14.10 0.18
CA ILE A 55 -8.67 14.78 -0.19
C ILE A 55 -7.79 14.97 1.06
N GLU A 56 -8.36 15.40 2.19
CA GLU A 56 -7.63 15.53 3.45
C GLU A 56 -7.11 14.19 3.98
N LEU A 57 -7.91 13.12 3.90
CA LEU A 57 -7.47 11.77 4.27
C LEU A 57 -6.23 11.35 3.46
N LEU A 58 -6.26 11.58 2.15
CA LEU A 58 -5.12 11.26 1.28
C LEU A 58 -3.92 12.16 1.58
N ARG A 59 -4.17 13.46 1.81
CA ARG A 59 -3.15 14.45 2.13
C ARG A 59 -2.33 14.08 3.36
N LEU A 60 -2.97 13.49 4.39
CA LEU A 60 -2.26 13.03 5.58
C LEU A 60 -1.12 12.04 5.27
N ASN A 61 -1.20 11.27 4.18
CA ASN A 61 -0.12 10.36 3.77
C ASN A 61 1.18 11.06 3.33
N ALA A 62 1.15 12.38 3.16
CA ALA A 62 2.36 13.18 2.97
C ALA A 62 3.14 13.47 4.27
N SER A 63 2.69 12.95 5.41
CA SER A 63 3.24 13.24 6.74
C SER A 63 3.36 11.99 7.60
N ALA A 64 4.03 12.10 8.75
CA ALA A 64 4.06 11.03 9.74
C ALA A 64 2.68 10.69 10.34
N GLN A 65 1.65 11.52 10.15
CA GLN A 65 0.27 11.20 10.57
C GLN A 65 -0.45 10.30 9.56
N GLY A 66 0.15 10.08 8.39
CA GLY A 66 -0.36 9.24 7.32
C GLY A 66 -0.46 7.77 7.69
N GLN A 67 -1.54 7.14 7.25
CA GLN A 67 -1.82 5.76 7.60
C GLN A 67 -0.78 4.78 7.03
N ILE A 68 -0.19 5.08 5.88
CA ILE A 68 0.88 4.26 5.28
C ILE A 68 2.12 4.21 6.20
N TYR A 69 2.53 5.36 6.77
CA TYR A 69 3.62 5.40 7.76
C TYR A 69 3.21 4.74 9.07
N GLN A 70 2.00 5.02 9.56
CA GLN A 70 1.50 4.46 10.82
C GLN A 70 1.43 2.93 10.82
N VAL A 71 1.14 2.30 9.67
CA VAL A 71 1.22 0.83 9.53
C VAL A 71 2.63 0.32 9.81
N LEU A 72 3.69 0.99 9.34
CA LEU A 72 5.07 0.56 9.62
C LEU A 72 5.42 0.68 11.10
N VAL A 73 4.96 1.75 11.76
CA VAL A 73 5.14 1.96 13.20
C VAL A 73 4.45 0.84 14.00
N GLN A 74 3.21 0.52 13.68
CA GLN A 74 2.45 -0.56 14.34
C GLN A 74 3.09 -1.93 14.15
N ARG A 75 3.67 -2.18 12.97
CA ARG A 75 4.41 -3.41 12.68
C ARG A 75 5.67 -3.52 13.53
N LEU A 76 6.44 -2.45 13.65
CA LEU A 76 7.62 -2.40 14.52
C LEU A 76 7.24 -2.59 16.01
N GLN A 77 6.13 -1.99 16.46
CA GLN A 77 5.60 -2.22 17.80
C GLN A 77 5.21 -3.69 18.02
N THR A 78 4.65 -4.36 16.99
CA THR A 78 4.32 -5.79 17.09
C THR A 78 5.58 -6.63 17.23
N VAL A 79 6.64 -6.34 16.46
CA VAL A 79 7.95 -7.01 16.57
C VAL A 79 8.55 -6.88 17.97
N THR A 80 8.39 -5.73 18.61
CA THR A 80 9.03 -5.40 19.90
C THR A 80 8.18 -5.87 21.08
N ASP A 81 6.94 -5.41 21.15
CA ASP A 81 6.05 -5.61 22.31
C ASP A 81 5.26 -6.92 22.26
N ARG A 82 5.13 -7.52 21.07
CA ARG A 82 4.31 -8.71 20.83
C ARG A 82 5.09 -9.81 20.11
N SER A 83 6.39 -9.93 20.41
CA SER A 83 7.30 -10.91 19.81
C SER A 83 6.80 -12.37 19.91
N HIS A 84 6.05 -12.71 20.95
CA HIS A 84 5.45 -14.04 21.15
C HIS A 84 4.35 -14.40 20.13
N LEU A 85 3.82 -13.44 19.36
CA LEU A 85 2.85 -13.71 18.31
C LEU A 85 3.50 -14.28 17.04
N PHE A 86 4.81 -14.09 16.87
CA PHE A 86 5.51 -14.59 15.69
C PHE A 86 5.68 -16.11 15.80
N PRO A 87 5.43 -16.87 14.72
CA PRO A 87 5.54 -18.32 14.74
C PRO A 87 6.98 -18.83 14.92
N SER A 88 7.98 -17.99 14.58
CA SER A 88 9.40 -18.27 14.83
C SER A 88 10.22 -16.97 14.88
N GLN A 89 11.46 -17.05 15.37
CA GLN A 89 12.37 -15.91 15.37
C GLN A 89 12.77 -15.49 13.95
N GLU A 90 12.87 -16.43 13.01
CA GLU A 90 13.16 -16.13 11.61
C GLU A 90 12.05 -15.28 10.97
N VAL A 91 10.78 -15.59 11.26
CA VAL A 91 9.65 -14.80 10.76
C VAL A 91 9.62 -13.41 11.39
N ARG A 92 9.97 -13.29 12.68
CA ARG A 92 10.14 -12.00 13.36
C ARG A 92 11.29 -11.17 12.75
N TYR A 93 12.41 -11.82 12.47
CA TYR A 93 13.56 -11.18 11.83
C TYR A 93 13.23 -10.73 10.40
N GLN A 94 12.51 -11.55 9.63
CA GLN A 94 12.07 -11.17 8.29
C GLN A 94 11.12 -9.95 8.34
N GLU A 95 10.17 -9.90 9.27
CA GLU A 95 9.32 -8.71 9.45
C GLU A 95 10.14 -7.45 9.75
N LEU A 96 11.22 -7.55 10.54
CA LEU A 96 12.17 -6.45 10.77
C LEU A 96 12.90 -6.01 9.49
N LEU A 97 13.34 -6.97 8.66
CA LEU A 97 13.95 -6.68 7.38
C LEU A 97 12.97 -5.99 6.43
N ASP A 98 11.72 -6.44 6.40
CA ASP A 98 10.67 -5.87 5.55
C ASP A 98 10.35 -4.43 5.97
N ILE A 99 10.19 -4.16 7.27
CA ILE A 99 9.97 -2.80 7.79
C ILE A 99 11.16 -1.89 7.45
N TYR A 100 12.39 -2.37 7.63
CA TYR A 100 13.59 -1.60 7.32
C TYR A 100 13.65 -1.18 5.85
N GLN A 101 13.34 -2.11 4.94
CA GLN A 101 13.31 -1.85 3.51
C GLN A 101 12.14 -0.94 3.12
N ALA A 102 10.96 -1.17 3.70
CA ALA A 102 9.79 -0.32 3.50
C ALA A 102 10.04 1.13 3.95
N ALA A 103 10.91 1.33 4.93
CA ALA A 103 11.28 2.64 5.45
C ALA A 103 12.40 3.34 4.63
N ASP A 104 12.85 2.78 3.51
CA ASP A 104 13.71 3.49 2.57
C ASP A 104 12.97 4.69 1.94
N PRO A 105 13.51 5.92 1.96
CA PRO A 105 12.81 7.10 1.43
C PRO A 105 12.37 6.99 -0.02
N LYS A 106 13.14 6.32 -0.90
CA LYS A 106 12.79 6.17 -2.31
C LYS A 106 11.68 5.13 -2.49
N PHE A 107 11.82 3.98 -1.84
CA PHE A 107 10.76 2.98 -1.85
C PHE A 107 9.46 3.51 -1.23
N PHE A 108 9.56 4.22 -0.10
CA PHE A 108 8.39 4.82 0.53
C PHE A 108 7.75 5.90 -0.35
N SER A 109 8.55 6.70 -1.07
CA SER A 109 8.02 7.61 -2.09
C SER A 109 7.21 6.84 -3.13
N ASP A 110 7.73 5.73 -3.67
CA ASP A 110 6.96 4.91 -4.61
C ASP A 110 5.69 4.32 -3.98
N ALA A 111 5.73 3.91 -2.72
CA ALA A 111 4.55 3.43 -1.98
C ALA A 111 3.45 4.49 -1.80
N LEU A 112 3.81 5.78 -1.85
CA LEU A 112 2.85 6.90 -1.86
C LEU A 112 2.22 7.17 -3.24
N SER A 113 2.64 6.49 -4.30
CA SER A 113 2.07 6.67 -5.64
C SER A 113 0.57 6.34 -5.68
N ASP A 114 0.11 5.29 -5.01
CA ASP A 114 -1.31 4.92 -5.00
C ASP A 114 -2.21 6.06 -4.47
N PRO A 115 -2.03 6.59 -3.23
CA PRO A 115 -2.85 7.73 -2.76
C PRO A 115 -2.65 9.00 -3.57
N LEU A 116 -1.46 9.23 -4.13
CA LEU A 116 -1.20 10.35 -5.04
C LEU A 116 -1.99 10.22 -6.34
N ASN A 117 -2.06 9.02 -6.90
CA ASN A 117 -2.78 8.73 -8.13
C ASN A 117 -4.30 8.75 -7.93
N VAL A 118 -4.79 8.47 -6.71
CA VAL A 118 -6.19 8.76 -6.36
C VAL A 118 -6.48 10.27 -6.45
N LEU A 119 -5.58 11.13 -5.96
CA LEU A 119 -5.73 12.59 -6.12
C LEU A 119 -5.64 13.01 -7.60
N ALA A 120 -4.74 12.40 -8.37
CA ALA A 120 -4.64 12.65 -9.81
C ALA A 120 -5.95 12.30 -10.53
N ASP A 121 -6.51 11.12 -10.26
CA ASP A 121 -7.76 10.65 -10.88
C ASP A 121 -8.97 11.51 -10.49
N LEU A 122 -9.02 12.01 -9.25
CA LEU A 122 -10.03 12.96 -8.79
C LEU A 122 -10.02 14.27 -9.56
N SER A 123 -8.86 14.67 -10.09
CA SER A 123 -8.70 15.89 -10.86
C SER A 123 -9.30 15.82 -12.27
N ALA A 124 -9.82 14.65 -12.69
CA ALA A 124 -10.37 14.41 -14.02
C ALA A 124 -9.39 14.78 -15.16
N GLY A 125 -8.09 14.53 -14.97
CA GLY A 125 -7.04 14.74 -15.96
C GLY A 125 -6.31 16.09 -15.88
N GLU A 126 -6.58 16.91 -14.85
CA GLU A 126 -5.81 18.15 -14.62
C GLU A 126 -4.47 17.93 -13.90
N LEU A 127 -4.28 16.75 -13.32
CA LEU A 127 -3.09 16.33 -12.59
C LEU A 127 -2.67 14.97 -13.12
N ASP A 128 -1.38 14.83 -13.41
CA ASP A 128 -0.82 13.59 -13.94
C ASP A 128 -0.66 12.55 -12.84
N ARG A 129 -0.88 11.28 -13.19
CA ARG A 129 -0.45 10.16 -12.36
C ARG A 129 1.07 10.13 -12.28
N ILE A 130 1.59 9.70 -11.13
CA ILE A 130 3.01 9.58 -10.83
C ILE A 130 3.36 8.10 -10.64
N ASN A 131 4.50 7.69 -11.17
CA ASN A 131 4.98 6.30 -11.22
C ASN A 131 3.99 5.34 -11.92
N ALA A 132 3.02 5.89 -12.64
CA ALA A 132 2.02 5.18 -13.38
C ALA A 132 1.64 5.96 -14.64
N ASP A 133 1.29 5.24 -15.70
CA ASP A 133 0.64 5.77 -16.88
C ASP A 133 -0.77 6.28 -16.54
N SER A 134 -1.34 7.07 -17.43
CA SER A 134 -2.68 7.64 -17.23
C SER A 134 -3.75 6.56 -17.02
N LYS A 135 -4.79 6.86 -16.23
CA LYS A 135 -5.89 5.92 -15.96
C LYS A 135 -6.49 5.28 -17.22
N PRO A 136 -6.84 6.04 -18.28
CA PRO A 136 -7.41 5.44 -19.48
C PRO A 136 -6.45 4.46 -20.15
N GLN A 137 -5.15 4.75 -20.11
CA GLN A 137 -4.12 3.89 -20.69
C GLN A 137 -3.97 2.60 -19.89
N THR A 138 -3.80 2.67 -18.57
CA THR A 138 -3.62 1.48 -17.74
C THR A 138 -4.87 0.61 -17.71
N LEU A 139 -6.08 1.19 -17.73
CA LEU A 139 -7.31 0.44 -17.88
C LEU A 139 -7.35 -0.33 -19.21
N ALA A 140 -6.96 0.31 -20.31
CA ALA A 140 -6.95 -0.33 -21.63
C ALA A 140 -5.88 -1.43 -21.73
N GLU A 141 -4.67 -1.18 -21.26
CA GLU A 141 -3.55 -2.12 -21.30
C GLU A 141 -3.80 -3.36 -20.45
N ASN A 142 -4.46 -3.21 -19.30
CA ASN A 142 -4.76 -4.30 -18.38
C ASN A 142 -6.13 -4.95 -18.64
N GLN A 143 -6.90 -4.47 -19.62
CA GLN A 143 -8.30 -4.87 -19.82
C GLN A 143 -9.11 -4.77 -18.52
N ALA A 144 -8.80 -3.76 -17.70
CA ALA A 144 -9.33 -3.62 -16.36
C ALA A 144 -10.71 -2.93 -16.36
N GLN A 145 -11.48 -3.21 -15.32
CA GLN A 145 -12.71 -2.49 -15.02
C GLN A 145 -12.38 -1.19 -14.28
N ASP A 146 -13.08 -0.11 -14.61
CA ASP A 146 -13.04 1.10 -13.80
C ASP A 146 -13.87 0.89 -12.52
N PHE A 147 -13.18 0.58 -11.43
CA PHE A 147 -13.77 0.44 -10.09
C PHE A 147 -13.92 1.78 -9.36
N GLY A 148 -13.63 2.91 -10.00
CA GLY A 148 -13.56 4.24 -9.36
C GLY A 148 -12.14 4.57 -8.87
N TYR A 149 -11.91 5.84 -8.54
CA TYR A 149 -10.57 6.35 -8.23
C TYR A 149 -9.98 5.77 -6.93
N ALA A 150 -10.80 5.41 -5.95
CA ALA A 150 -10.30 4.81 -4.70
C ALA A 150 -9.88 3.33 -4.84
N ALA A 151 -10.09 2.72 -6.01
CA ALA A 151 -9.76 1.32 -6.26
C ALA A 151 -8.26 0.99 -6.13
N LEU A 152 -7.39 1.99 -6.32
CA LEU A 152 -5.94 1.88 -6.13
C LEU A 152 -5.54 1.56 -4.67
N LEU A 153 -6.42 1.84 -3.70
CA LEU A 153 -6.15 1.63 -2.28
C LEU A 153 -6.68 0.30 -1.74
N ILE A 154 -7.41 -0.45 -2.56
CA ILE A 154 -7.95 -1.76 -2.20
C ILE A 154 -6.80 -2.74 -2.01
N GLY A 155 -6.89 -3.57 -0.97
CA GLY A 155 -5.86 -4.53 -0.60
C GLY A 155 -4.80 -3.96 0.34
N HIS A 156 -4.55 -2.64 0.36
CA HIS A 156 -3.53 -2.04 1.22
C HIS A 156 -3.98 -2.03 2.69
N PRO A 157 -3.20 -2.60 3.63
CA PRO A 157 -3.58 -2.74 5.04
C PRO A 157 -3.67 -1.42 5.82
N GLY A 158 -3.45 -0.28 5.16
CA GLY A 158 -3.70 1.03 5.75
C GLY A 158 -5.17 1.41 5.66
N PHE A 159 -5.87 0.98 4.61
CA PHE A 159 -7.19 1.49 4.31
C PHE A 159 -8.31 0.49 4.59
N GLY A 160 -8.00 -0.80 4.70
CA GLY A 160 -9.02 -1.81 4.97
C GLY A 160 -8.45 -3.22 5.03
N SER A 161 -9.35 -4.19 4.95
CA SER A 161 -9.03 -5.61 4.97
C SER A 161 -10.03 -6.44 4.15
N TRP A 162 -9.58 -7.60 3.68
CA TRP A 162 -10.45 -8.59 3.07
C TRP A 162 -11.15 -9.40 4.16
N GLN A 163 -12.47 -9.37 4.18
CA GLN A 163 -13.28 -10.05 5.18
C GLN A 163 -14.04 -11.21 4.55
N GLN A 164 -14.10 -12.34 5.25
CA GLN A 164 -14.86 -13.49 4.78
C GLN A 164 -16.36 -13.18 4.84
N ALA A 165 -17.03 -13.20 3.68
CA ALA A 165 -18.46 -12.93 3.53
C ALA A 165 -19.29 -14.20 3.31
N GLY A 166 -18.63 -15.36 3.13
CA GLY A 166 -19.26 -16.64 2.90
C GLY A 166 -18.23 -17.75 2.65
N LYS A 167 -18.71 -18.93 2.25
CA LYS A 167 -17.81 -20.02 1.83
C LYS A 167 -17.09 -19.59 0.55
N ASN A 168 -15.75 -19.50 0.61
CA ASN A 168 -14.90 -19.09 -0.50
C ASN A 168 -15.31 -17.73 -1.10
N GLN A 169 -15.75 -16.79 -0.25
CA GLN A 169 -16.13 -15.44 -0.65
C GLN A 169 -15.50 -14.43 0.31
N TYR A 170 -14.75 -13.49 -0.25
CA TYR A 170 -14.10 -12.41 0.48
C TYR A 170 -14.52 -11.07 -0.10
N GLN A 171 -14.76 -10.09 0.77
CA GLN A 171 -15.18 -8.75 0.40
C GLN A 171 -14.27 -7.71 1.04
N TRP A 172 -13.98 -6.64 0.32
CA TRP A 172 -13.19 -5.54 0.86
C TRP A 172 -14.01 -4.75 1.88
N GLN A 173 -13.44 -4.52 3.06
CA GLN A 173 -14.01 -3.64 4.06
C GLN A 173 -13.02 -2.54 4.41
N TRP A 174 -13.44 -1.30 4.18
CA TRP A 174 -12.74 -0.10 4.62
C TRP A 174 -12.74 0.01 6.14
N PHE A 175 -11.64 0.48 6.72
CA PHE A 175 -11.62 0.87 8.13
C PHE A 175 -12.45 2.13 8.39
N GLU A 176 -12.80 2.37 9.65
CA GLU A 176 -13.67 3.50 10.01
C GLU A 176 -13.09 4.85 9.58
N HIS A 177 -11.77 5.06 9.70
CA HIS A 177 -11.11 6.31 9.27
C HIS A 177 -11.06 6.50 7.74
N SER A 178 -11.27 5.44 6.97
CA SER A 178 -11.19 5.43 5.51
C SER A 178 -12.54 5.13 4.85
N LYS A 179 -13.61 4.96 5.64
CA LYS A 179 -14.94 4.51 5.19
C LYS A 179 -15.58 5.43 4.14
N MET A 180 -15.20 6.70 4.10
CA MET A 180 -15.66 7.63 3.06
C MET A 180 -15.23 7.20 1.65
N LEU A 181 -14.10 6.49 1.51
CA LEU A 181 -13.62 5.95 0.22
C LEU A 181 -14.60 4.96 -0.40
N ALA A 182 -15.49 4.35 0.39
CA ALA A 182 -16.51 3.44 -0.12
C ALA A 182 -17.47 4.11 -1.10
N LYS A 183 -17.68 5.43 -1.02
CA LYS A 183 -18.54 6.18 -1.95
C LYS A 183 -17.86 6.45 -3.30
N SER A 184 -16.56 6.20 -3.36
CA SER A 184 -15.68 6.48 -4.49
C SER A 184 -15.37 5.23 -5.32
N ILE A 185 -15.99 4.10 -4.97
CA ILE A 185 -15.84 2.83 -5.67
C ILE A 185 -17.17 2.39 -6.32
N THR A 186 -17.08 1.70 -7.44
CA THR A 186 -18.23 1.12 -8.15
C THR A 186 -17.88 -0.30 -8.64
N PRO A 187 -18.62 -1.34 -8.22
CA PRO A 187 -19.76 -1.32 -7.31
C PRO A 187 -19.37 -0.97 -5.85
N ALA A 188 -20.35 -0.57 -5.04
CA ALA A 188 -20.13 -0.18 -3.64
C ALA A 188 -19.61 -1.31 -2.72
N SER A 189 -19.69 -2.56 -3.18
CA SER A 189 -19.11 -3.73 -2.53
C SER A 189 -18.29 -4.48 -3.56
N ILE A 190 -17.01 -4.71 -3.25
CA ILE A 190 -16.05 -5.33 -4.15
C ILE A 190 -15.66 -6.69 -3.58
N SER A 191 -15.89 -7.75 -4.36
CA SER A 191 -15.40 -9.08 -4.04
C SER A 191 -13.91 -9.19 -4.38
N TYR A 192 -13.18 -10.02 -3.63
CA TYR A 192 -11.78 -10.30 -3.92
C TYR A 192 -11.59 -10.77 -5.37
N ARG A 193 -12.45 -11.71 -5.80
CA ARG A 193 -12.37 -12.33 -7.13
C ARG A 193 -12.53 -11.30 -8.25
N ASP A 194 -13.56 -10.45 -8.15
CA ASP A 194 -13.83 -9.46 -9.20
C ASP A 194 -12.72 -8.41 -9.27
N TRP A 195 -12.21 -7.96 -8.12
CA TRP A 195 -11.09 -7.04 -8.06
C TRP A 195 -9.81 -7.67 -8.58
N ALA A 196 -9.44 -8.85 -8.09
CA ALA A 196 -8.24 -9.57 -8.51
C ALA A 196 -8.14 -9.68 -10.02
N LYS A 197 -9.23 -10.14 -10.63
CA LYS A 197 -9.29 -10.41 -12.06
C LYS A 197 -9.30 -9.14 -12.92
N ASN A 198 -9.94 -8.06 -12.46
CA ASN A 198 -10.24 -6.91 -13.32
C ASN A 198 -9.66 -5.58 -12.78
N ARG A 199 -8.75 -5.59 -11.81
CA ARG A 199 -8.15 -4.35 -11.27
C ARG A 199 -7.19 -3.69 -12.25
N ASP A 200 -7.10 -2.37 -12.13
CA ASP A 200 -6.05 -1.54 -12.69
C ASP A 200 -4.70 -1.76 -11.97
N TYR A 201 -3.64 -1.13 -12.49
CA TYR A 201 -2.34 -1.03 -11.82
C TYR A 201 -2.46 -0.37 -10.45
N SER A 202 -1.80 -0.93 -9.44
CA SER A 202 -1.60 -0.35 -8.10
C SER A 202 -0.21 -0.72 -7.63
N PHE A 203 0.57 0.27 -7.20
CA PHE A 203 1.92 0.02 -6.69
C PHE A 203 1.88 -1.00 -5.55
N TYR A 204 0.95 -0.85 -4.60
CA TYR A 204 0.82 -1.79 -3.49
C TYR A 204 0.57 -3.22 -3.99
N ALA A 205 -0.40 -3.41 -4.89
CA ALA A 205 -0.79 -4.75 -5.31
C ALA A 205 0.27 -5.42 -6.22
N ASP A 206 0.93 -4.64 -7.06
CA ASP A 206 1.86 -5.15 -8.07
C ASP A 206 3.30 -5.29 -7.54
N ILE A 207 3.69 -4.51 -6.53
CA ILE A 207 5.09 -4.37 -6.10
C ILE A 207 5.21 -4.32 -4.58
N GLY A 208 4.42 -3.47 -3.94
CA GLY A 208 4.62 -3.05 -2.56
C GLY A 208 4.19 -4.06 -1.49
N ARG A 209 3.29 -5.00 -1.81
CA ARG A 209 2.67 -5.93 -0.83
C ARG A 209 3.70 -6.66 0.03
N ALA A 210 4.79 -7.13 -0.57
CA ALA A 210 5.82 -7.90 0.13
C ALA A 210 6.54 -7.09 1.22
N LEU A 211 6.59 -5.75 1.11
CA LEU A 211 7.23 -4.91 2.13
C LEU A 211 6.24 -4.12 2.96
N MET A 212 5.08 -3.74 2.40
CA MET A 212 4.09 -2.87 3.04
C MET A 212 3.05 -3.62 3.88
N THR A 213 3.07 -4.95 3.86
CA THR A 213 2.12 -5.80 4.59
C THR A 213 2.85 -6.65 5.62
N SER A 214 2.34 -6.66 6.85
CA SER A 214 2.87 -7.53 7.90
C SER A 214 2.76 -9.00 7.52
N VAL A 215 3.65 -9.83 8.05
CA VAL A 215 3.60 -11.29 7.88
C VAL A 215 2.22 -11.89 8.22
N PHE A 216 1.51 -11.36 9.22
CA PHE A 216 0.20 -11.85 9.63
C PHE A 216 -0.89 -11.54 8.60
N ILE A 217 -0.99 -10.28 8.16
CA ILE A 217 -1.98 -9.88 7.16
C ILE A 217 -1.68 -10.53 5.81
N ARG A 218 -0.38 -10.69 5.48
CA ARG A 218 0.03 -11.36 4.24
C ARG A 218 -0.41 -12.81 4.23
N ALA A 219 -0.26 -13.52 5.34
CA ALA A 219 -0.74 -14.90 5.49
C ALA A 219 -2.27 -14.99 5.35
N GLU A 220 -3.03 -14.05 5.92
CA GLU A 220 -4.49 -14.00 5.73
C GLU A 220 -4.88 -13.79 4.27
N GLN A 221 -4.20 -12.87 3.57
CA GLN A 221 -4.42 -12.63 2.15
C GLN A 221 -4.07 -13.87 1.31
N GLN A 222 -2.93 -14.51 1.57
CA GLN A 222 -2.52 -15.75 0.89
C GLN A 222 -3.52 -16.89 1.14
N GLN A 223 -4.04 -17.01 2.36
CA GLN A 223 -5.06 -18.00 2.68
C GLN A 223 -6.36 -17.74 1.90
N ALA A 224 -6.75 -16.48 1.74
CA ALA A 224 -7.90 -16.11 0.92
C ALA A 224 -7.68 -16.50 -0.56
N GLU A 225 -6.49 -16.24 -1.11
CA GLU A 225 -6.09 -16.63 -2.47
C GLU A 225 -6.17 -18.15 -2.67
N LEU A 226 -5.58 -18.92 -1.76
CA LEU A 226 -5.58 -20.39 -1.80
C LEU A 226 -7.00 -20.98 -1.77
N LEU A 227 -7.89 -20.42 -0.93
CA LEU A 227 -9.29 -20.91 -0.81
C LEU A 227 -10.14 -20.58 -2.04
N LEU A 228 -9.76 -19.56 -2.80
CA LEU A 228 -10.48 -19.14 -4.01
C LEU A 228 -10.10 -19.97 -5.24
N GLY A 229 -8.93 -20.63 -5.22
CA GLY A 229 -8.47 -21.52 -6.30
C GLY A 229 -8.18 -20.80 -7.61
N GLU A 230 -7.81 -19.51 -7.55
CA GLU A 230 -7.43 -18.68 -8.70
C GLU A 230 -6.04 -18.09 -8.43
N ASP A 231 -5.29 -17.78 -9.50
CA ASP A 231 -4.07 -16.97 -9.39
C ASP A 231 -4.48 -15.62 -8.77
N GLY A 232 -4.05 -15.38 -7.53
CA GLY A 232 -4.57 -14.29 -6.72
C GLY A 232 -4.29 -12.90 -7.32
N ALA A 233 -5.00 -11.86 -6.85
CA ALA A 233 -4.87 -10.48 -7.31
C ALA A 233 -3.43 -9.94 -7.34
N PHE A 234 -2.57 -10.53 -6.53
CA PHE A 234 -1.19 -10.15 -6.32
C PHE A 234 -0.21 -11.04 -7.11
N ALA A 235 -0.68 -12.09 -7.79
CA ALA A 235 0.16 -13.00 -8.57
C ALA A 235 0.51 -12.43 -9.97
N GLU A 236 -0.35 -11.59 -10.54
CA GLU A 236 -0.13 -10.95 -11.83
C GLU A 236 0.21 -9.47 -11.65
N GLN A 237 1.37 -9.07 -12.16
CA GLN A 237 1.74 -7.66 -12.26
C GLN A 237 1.05 -7.01 -13.44
N ARG A 238 0.25 -5.98 -13.13
CA ARG A 238 -0.37 -5.11 -14.11
C ARG A 238 0.66 -4.19 -14.77
N ARG A 239 0.38 -3.83 -16.03
CA ARG A 239 1.17 -2.87 -16.80
C ARG A 239 0.77 -1.46 -16.45
N GLY A 240 1.71 -0.55 -16.57
CA GLY A 240 1.46 0.87 -16.39
C GLY A 240 2.47 1.58 -15.50
N ASP A 241 3.47 0.91 -14.92
CA ASP A 241 4.56 1.60 -14.25
C ASP A 241 5.52 2.28 -15.24
N ASN A 242 5.93 3.52 -14.96
CA ASN A 242 6.78 4.31 -15.86
C ASN A 242 7.98 5.02 -15.21
N ASP A 243 8.00 5.19 -13.89
CA ASP A 243 9.08 5.93 -13.19
C ASP A 243 9.33 5.40 -11.77
N LEU A 244 9.56 4.10 -11.65
CA LEU A 244 9.83 3.47 -10.36
C LEU A 244 11.28 3.63 -9.92
N SER A 245 11.50 3.76 -8.62
CA SER A 245 12.86 3.73 -8.06
C SER A 245 13.53 2.36 -8.31
N ALA A 246 14.86 2.35 -8.27
CA ALA A 246 15.65 1.12 -8.46
C ALA A 246 15.26 0.01 -7.46
N VAL A 247 14.89 0.36 -6.23
CA VAL A 247 14.46 -0.62 -5.21
C VAL A 247 13.16 -1.30 -5.63
N SER A 248 12.19 -0.52 -6.09
CA SER A 248 10.90 -1.02 -6.59
C SER A 248 11.06 -1.88 -7.84
N LEU A 249 11.96 -1.51 -8.75
CA LEU A 249 12.28 -2.31 -9.94
C LEU A 249 12.88 -3.68 -9.57
N VAL A 250 13.74 -3.74 -8.55
CA VAL A 250 14.30 -5.01 -8.06
C VAL A 250 13.20 -5.90 -7.49
N LEU A 251 12.33 -5.34 -6.63
CA LEU A 251 11.22 -6.08 -6.03
C LEU A 251 10.23 -6.60 -7.07
N LYS A 252 9.94 -5.77 -8.08
CA LYS A 252 9.12 -6.15 -9.22
C LYS A 252 9.67 -7.40 -9.91
N GLY A 253 10.99 -7.47 -10.12
CA GLY A 253 11.65 -8.62 -10.74
C GLY A 253 11.70 -9.91 -9.89
N THR A 254 11.56 -9.81 -8.57
CA THR A 254 11.62 -10.97 -7.66
C THR A 254 10.27 -11.67 -7.46
N TYR A 255 9.15 -11.00 -7.76
CA TYR A 255 7.80 -11.48 -7.48
C TYR A 255 7.38 -12.75 -8.26
N HIS A 256 8.17 -13.18 -9.25
CA HIS A 256 7.92 -14.39 -10.06
C HIS A 256 8.72 -15.63 -9.62
N ARG A 257 9.36 -15.61 -8.44
CA ARG A 257 10.22 -16.72 -7.97
C ARG A 257 9.76 -17.43 -6.70
N GLU A 258 8.60 -17.08 -6.13
CA GLU A 258 8.03 -17.77 -4.96
C GLU A 258 6.85 -18.67 -5.35
#